data_AF-A0A7X4C9J8-F1
#
_entry.id   AF-A0A7X4C9J8-F1
#
_cell.length_a   1.000
_cell.length_b   1.000
_cell.length_c   1.000
_cell.angle_alpha   90.00
_cell.angle_beta   90.00
_cell.angle_gamma   90.00
#
_symmetry.space_group_name_H-M   'P 1'
#
loop_
_entity.id
_entity.type
_entity.pdbx_description
1 polymer ?
#
loop_
_entity_poly.entity_id
_entity_poly.type
_entity_poly.pdbx_seq_one_letter_code
_entity_poly.pdbx_strand_id
1 'polypeptide(L)' 'MASGAGRSRLARALRVEWLGQTAASVCWIASMLTSGISSSGDWLQLFAASAWLLANIASIATPEAD' A
#
# COMPACT_ATOMS: atom_id res chain seq x y z
N MET A 1 -9.92 -18.68 -23.83
CA MET A 1 -9.25 -19.12 -22.59
C MET A 1 -8.72 -17.88 -21.87
N ALA A 2 -9.52 -17.24 -21.01
CA ALA A 2 -9.14 -16.00 -20.32
C ALA A 2 -9.46 -16.10 -18.81
N SER A 3 -8.72 -16.97 -18.10
CA SER A 3 -8.93 -17.16 -16.65
C SER A 3 -7.64 -17.33 -15.82
N GLY A 4 -6.47 -17.07 -16.40
CA GLY A 4 -5.18 -17.16 -15.68
C GLY A 4 -4.80 -15.89 -14.92
N ALA A 5 -5.04 -14.70 -15.49
CA ALA A 5 -4.52 -13.44 -14.96
C ALA A 5 -5.10 -13.05 -13.59
N GLY A 6 -6.40 -13.26 -13.35
CA GLY A 6 -7.04 -12.92 -12.07
C GLY A 6 -6.57 -13.79 -10.90
N ARG A 7 -6.23 -15.05 -11.16
CA ARG A 7 -5.71 -16.00 -10.16
C ARG A 7 -4.32 -15.60 -9.66
N SER A 8 -3.47 -15.10 -10.57
CA SER A 8 -2.11 -14.67 -10.26
C SER A 8 -2.09 -13.38 -9.45
N ARG A 9 -2.98 -12.42 -9.77
CA ARG A 9 -3.15 -11.18 -8.98
C ARG A 9 -3.66 -11.45 -7.57
N LEU A 10 -4.65 -12.33 -7.40
CA LEU A 10 -5.15 -12.74 -6.08
C LEU A 10 -4.07 -13.47 -5.27
N ALA A 11 -3.28 -14.36 -5.88
CA ALA A 11 -2.17 -15.03 -5.21
C ALA A 11 -1.05 -14.05 -4.78
N ARG A 12 -0.82 -12.99 -5.56
CA ARG A 12 0.12 -11.91 -5.23
C ARG A 12 -0.42 -11.00 -4.12
N ALA A 13 -1.71 -10.68 -4.15
CA ALA A 13 -2.42 -9.91 -3.12
C ALA A 13 -2.55 -10.64 -1.78
N LEU A 14 -2.66 -11.96 -1.81
CA LEU A 14 -2.74 -12.84 -0.64
C LEU A 14 -1.36 -13.24 -0.10
N ARG A 15 -0.25 -12.77 -0.69
CA ARG A 15 1.04 -12.92 -0.03
C ARG A 15 0.97 -12.14 1.27
N VAL A 16 1.08 -12.85 2.38
CA VAL A 16 1.13 -12.28 3.74
C VAL A 16 2.11 -11.11 3.81
N GLU A 17 3.19 -11.16 3.04
CA GLU A 17 4.16 -10.07 2.87
C GLU A 17 3.53 -8.76 2.35
N TRP A 18 2.65 -8.82 1.35
CA TRP A 18 1.96 -7.65 0.81
C TRP A 18 0.97 -7.07 1.82
N LEU A 19 0.17 -7.94 2.45
CA LEU A 19 -0.77 -7.56 3.50
C LEU A 19 -0.04 -6.93 4.71
N GLY A 20 1.13 -7.47 5.06
CA GLY A 20 1.98 -6.94 6.12
C GLY A 20 2.52 -5.55 5.81
N GLN A 21 3.00 -5.31 4.58
CA GLN A 21 3.46 -3.99 4.14
C GLN A 21 2.32 -2.95 4.12
N THR A 22 1.14 -3.34 3.66
CA THR A 22 -0.06 -2.49 3.69
C THR A 22 -0.47 -2.17 5.13
N ALA A 23 -0.55 -3.17 6.00
CA ALA A 23 -0.92 -2.99 7.40
C ALA A 23 0.11 -2.14 8.17
N ALA A 24 1.41 -2.33 7.92
CA ALA A 24 2.47 -1.53 8.51
C ALA A 24 2.35 -0.06 8.09
N SER A 25 2.10 0.22 6.81
CA SER A 25 1.89 1.58 6.30
C SER A 25 0.66 2.24 6.93
N VAL A 26 -0.47 1.52 7.02
CA VAL A 26 -1.69 2.02 7.69
C VAL A 26 -1.44 2.30 9.17
N CYS A 27 -0.74 1.40 9.87
CA CYS A 27 -0.41 1.58 11.28
C CYS A 27 0.52 2.79 11.50
N TRP A 28 1.44 3.04 10.55
CA TRP A 28 2.29 4.22 10.55
C TRP A 28 1.47 5.51 10.41
N ILE A 29 0.57 5.56 9.43
CA ILE A 29 -0.31 6.72 9.21
C ILE A 29 -1.20 6.96 10.44
N ALA A 30 -1.79 5.89 11.00
CA ALA A 30 -2.62 5.98 12.20
C ALA A 30 -1.82 6.52 13.40
N SER A 31 -0.58 6.05 13.59
CA SER A 31 0.32 6.55 14.64
C SER A 31 0.62 8.04 14.51
N MET A 32 0.84 8.54 13.29
CA MET A 32 1.03 9.98 13.01
C MET A 32 -0.23 10.79 13.30
N LEU A 33 -1.40 10.28 12.93
CA LEU A 33 -2.68 10.93 13.21
C LEU A 33 -2.97 10.99 14.72
N THR A 34 -2.59 9.97 15.49
CA THR A 34 -2.72 9.96 16.95
C THR A 34 -1.65 10.80 17.67
N SER A 35 -0.44 10.87 17.12
CA SER A 35 0.67 11.66 17.69
C SER A 35 0.49 13.16 17.47
N GLY A 36 -0.35 13.53 16.49
CA GLY A 36 -0.63 14.92 16.14
C GLY A 36 0.37 15.45 15.11
N ILE A 37 -0.17 16.09 14.06
CA ILE A 37 0.62 16.66 12.97
C ILE A 37 0.95 18.11 13.38
N SER A 38 2.15 18.33 13.92
CA SER A 38 2.53 19.63 14.52
C SER A 38 3.47 20.46 13.66
N SER A 39 4.16 19.84 12.70
CA SER A 39 5.12 20.51 11.82
C SER A 39 4.86 20.19 10.35
N SER A 40 5.36 21.04 9.45
CA SER A 40 5.35 20.80 8.00
C SER A 40 6.06 19.49 7.61
N GLY A 41 6.99 19.00 8.45
CA GLY A 41 7.66 17.70 8.25
C GLY A 41 6.73 16.50 8.43
N ASP A 42 5.79 16.56 9.38
CA ASP A 42 4.83 15.49 9.64
C ASP A 42 3.89 15.31 8.44
N TRP A 43 3.53 16.41 7.77
CA TRP A 43 2.77 16.38 6.52
C TRP A 43 3.51 15.62 5.42
N LEU A 44 4.82 15.88 5.25
CA LEU A 44 5.62 15.20 4.24
C LEU A 44 5.73 13.69 4.51
N GLN A 45 5.87 13.30 5.79
CA GLN A 45 5.88 11.89 6.19
C GLN A 45 4.54 11.21 5.96
N LEU A 46 3.43 11.90 6.22
CA LEU A 46 2.09 11.37 5.94
C LEU A 46 1.85 11.20 4.42
N PHE A 47 2.32 12.13 3.61
CA PHE A 47 2.29 11.99 2.15
C PHE A 47 3.18 10.84 1.67
N ALA A 48 4.38 10.68 2.22
CA ALA A 48 5.28 9.59 1.87
C ALA A 48 4.67 8.22 2.23
N ALA A 49 4.09 8.09 3.43
CA ALA A 49 3.41 6.87 3.87
C ALA A 49 2.16 6.59 3.01
N SER A 50 1.38 7.62 2.65
CA SER A 50 0.23 7.49 1.76
C SER A 50 0.64 7.09 0.34
N ALA A 51 1.71 7.67 -0.20
CA ALA A 51 2.26 7.30 -1.50
C ALA A 51 2.77 5.86 -1.49
N TRP A 52 3.38 5.42 -0.39
CA TRP A 52 3.81 4.03 -0.21
C TRP A 52 2.61 3.08 -0.17
N LEU A 53 1.54 3.45 0.54
CA LEU A 53 0.29 2.67 0.54
C LEU A 53 -0.32 2.58 -0.88
N LEU A 54 -0.36 3.70 -1.61
CA LEU A 54 -0.85 3.75 -2.99
C LEU A 54 0.00 2.88 -3.93
N ALA A 55 1.33 2.96 -3.84
CA ALA A 55 2.24 2.14 -4.62
C ALA A 55 2.06 0.65 -4.31
N ASN A 56 1.84 0.31 -3.04
CA ASN A 56 1.55 -1.06 -2.65
C ASN A 56 0.24 -1.56 -3.28
N ILE A 57 -0.83 -0.76 -3.25
CA ILE A 57 -2.11 -1.09 -3.91
C ILE A 57 -1.94 -1.18 -5.44
N ALA A 58 -1.24 -0.24 -6.05
CA ALA A 58 -0.97 -0.21 -7.48
C ALA A 58 -0.17 -1.43 -7.95
N SER A 59 0.73 -1.98 -7.12
CA SER A 59 1.51 -3.17 -7.44
C SER A 59 0.67 -4.43 -7.70
N ILE A 60 -0.58 -4.45 -7.23
CA ILE A 60 -1.56 -5.51 -7.53
C ILE A 60 -2.47 -5.10 -8.69
N ALA A 61 -2.79 -3.81 -8.80
CA ALA A 61 -3.75 -3.30 -9.76
C ALA A 61 -3.17 -3.16 -11.18
N THR A 62 -1.87 -2.89 -11.32
CA THR A 62 -1.21 -2.75 -12.63
C THR A 62 -1.25 -4.09 -13.36
N PRO A 63 -2.02 -4.21 -14.46
CA PRO A 63 -1.81 -5.28 -15.42
C PRO A 63 -0.39 -5.13 -15.94
N GLU A 64 0.35 -6.23 -16.06
CA GLU A 64 1.45 -6.28 -17.01
C GLU A 64 0.85 -5.84 -18.36
N ALA A 65 1.07 -4.58 -18.73
CA ALA A 65 0.82 -4.11 -20.07
C ALA A 65 1.97 -4.68 -20.89
N ASP A 66 1.63 -5.72 -21.65
CA ASP A 66 2.45 -6.30 -22.73
C ASP A 66 3.00 -5.20 -23.65
#